data_AF-A0A433WQV0-F1
#
_entry.id   AF-A0A433WQV0-F1
#
_cell.length_a   1.000
_cell.length_b   1.000
_cell.length_c   1.000
_cell.angle_alpha   90.00
_cell.angle_beta   90.00
_cell.angle_gamma   90.00
#
_symmetry.space_group_name_H-M   'P 1'
#
loop_
_entity.id
_entity.type
_entity.pdbx_description
1 polymer ?
#
loop_
_entity_poly.entity_id
_entity_poly.type
_entity_poly.pdbx_seq_one_letter_code
_entity_poly.pdbx_strand_id
1 'polypeptide(L)'
;MLKLLRSLDNAILNLNDFESLARRHLPKAIFGYVQGGADDGTTIQHNLRALDRLRMVPRVLRDVSACSQQVTLFGQSFASPFMIAPMGASAIVGHDADNAMARAARSARIPYILSANAITPIEEIGRAYPGCWFAGY
;
A
#
# COMPACT_ATOMS: atom_id res chain seq x y z
N MET A 1 -18.02 5.37 -12.47
CA MET A 1 -16.78 5.82 -11.80
C MET A 1 -17.04 6.96 -10.80
N LEU A 2 -17.60 8.11 -11.20
CA LEU A 2 -17.90 9.25 -10.30
C LEU A 2 -18.87 8.95 -9.13
N LYS A 3 -19.87 8.09 -9.32
CA LYS A 3 -20.77 7.64 -8.22
C LYS A 3 -20.08 6.74 -7.19
N LEU A 4 -19.07 5.97 -7.62
CA LEU A 4 -18.30 5.10 -6.73
C LEU A 4 -17.39 5.96 -5.85
N LEU A 5 -16.66 6.92 -6.44
CA LEU A 5 -15.77 7.83 -5.70
C LEU A 5 -16.51 8.63 -4.62
N ARG A 6 -17.66 9.24 -4.92
CA ARG A 6 -18.49 9.95 -3.91
C ARG A 6 -19.06 9.04 -2.82
N SER A 7 -19.19 7.74 -3.09
CA SER A 7 -19.65 6.76 -2.10
C SER A 7 -18.52 6.29 -1.18
N LEU A 8 -17.25 6.39 -1.59
CA LEU A 8 -16.12 5.93 -0.80
C LEU A 8 -15.76 6.93 0.30
N ASP A 9 -15.90 8.23 0.04
CA ASP A 9 -15.57 9.31 0.99
C ASP A 9 -16.37 9.22 2.32
N ASN A 10 -17.57 8.63 2.29
CA ASN A 10 -18.41 8.43 3.48
C ASN A 10 -18.42 6.98 4.00
N ALA A 11 -17.80 6.02 3.30
CA ALA A 11 -17.89 4.59 3.62
C ALA A 11 -16.56 3.97 4.08
N ILE A 12 -15.45 4.69 3.92
CA ILE A 12 -14.12 4.21 4.30
C ILE A 12 -13.60 5.05 5.45
N LEU A 13 -13.48 4.42 6.61
CA LEU A 13 -12.94 5.02 7.83
C LEU A 13 -11.55 4.48 8.15
N ASN A 14 -11.24 3.25 7.72
CA ASN A 14 -9.95 2.61 7.94
C ASN A 14 -9.58 1.63 6.81
N LEU A 15 -8.37 1.07 6.88
CA LEU A 15 -7.85 0.18 5.83
C LEU A 15 -8.65 -1.13 5.67
N ASN A 16 -9.28 -1.64 6.73
CA ASN A 16 -10.04 -2.90 6.67
C ASN A 16 -11.33 -2.76 5.84
N ASP A 17 -11.86 -1.54 5.70
CA ASP A 17 -13.08 -1.29 4.94
C ASP A 17 -12.87 -1.58 3.43
N PHE A 18 -11.63 -1.42 2.93
CA PHE A 18 -11.28 -1.72 1.55
C PHE A 18 -11.43 -3.21 1.22
N GLU A 19 -11.15 -4.14 2.14
CA GLU A 19 -11.24 -5.58 1.84
C GLU A 19 -12.68 -5.97 1.53
N SER A 20 -13.64 -5.49 2.33
CA SER A 20 -15.06 -5.76 2.14
C SER A 20 -15.56 -5.22 0.80
N LEU A 21 -15.09 -4.04 0.39
CA LEU A 21 -15.41 -3.43 -0.89
C LEU A 21 -14.75 -4.19 -2.05
N ALA A 22 -13.47 -4.53 -1.93
CA ALA A 22 -12.72 -5.29 -2.92
C ALA A 22 -13.35 -6.67 -3.15
N ARG A 23 -13.77 -7.37 -2.09
CA ARG A 23 -14.46 -8.67 -2.17
C ARG A 23 -15.76 -8.60 -2.96
N ARG A 24 -16.51 -7.49 -2.87
CA ARG A 24 -17.75 -7.27 -3.63
C ARG A 24 -17.50 -6.86 -5.08
N HIS A 25 -16.35 -6.25 -5.35
CA HIS A 25 -16.04 -5.68 -6.66
C HIS A 25 -15.26 -6.64 -7.57
N LEU A 26 -14.33 -7.41 -7.01
CA LEU A 26 -13.42 -8.26 -7.77
C LEU A 26 -14.03 -9.63 -8.06
N PRO A 27 -13.74 -10.23 -9.23
CA PRO A 27 -13.98 -11.65 -9.46
C PRO A 27 -13.33 -12.51 -8.38
N LYS A 28 -14.00 -13.60 -7.98
CA LYS A 28 -13.55 -14.47 -6.87
C LYS A 28 -12.11 -14.95 -7.01
N ALA A 29 -11.67 -15.31 -8.22
CA ALA A 29 -10.30 -15.75 -8.47
C ALA A 29 -9.26 -14.64 -8.24
N ILE A 30 -9.57 -13.41 -8.67
CA ILE A 30 -8.68 -12.25 -8.50
C ILE A 30 -8.63 -11.82 -7.04
N PHE A 31 -9.79 -11.79 -6.36
CA PHE A 31 -9.82 -11.54 -4.92
C PHE A 31 -9.01 -12.60 -4.16
N GLY A 32 -9.16 -13.89 -4.51
CA GLY A 32 -8.38 -14.99 -3.93
C GLY A 32 -6.88 -14.89 -4.17
N TYR A 33 -6.46 -14.39 -5.34
CA TYR A 33 -5.04 -14.11 -5.62
C TYR A 33 -4.45 -13.06 -4.68
N VAL A 34 -5.19 -11.97 -4.44
CA VAL A 34 -4.71 -10.85 -3.59
C VAL A 34 -4.77 -11.20 -2.11
N GLN A 35 -5.86 -11.84 -1.66
CA GLN A 35 -6.11 -12.14 -0.25
C GLN A 35 -5.42 -13.42 0.22
N GLY A 36 -5.10 -14.32 -0.71
CA GLY A 36 -4.59 -15.66 -0.42
C GLY A 36 -3.24 -15.67 0.31
N GLY A 37 -3.09 -16.62 1.22
CA GLY A 37 -1.83 -16.97 1.86
C GLY A 37 -1.37 -18.38 1.48
N ALA A 38 -0.16 -18.73 1.90
CA ALA A 38 0.32 -20.10 1.79
C ALA A 38 -0.46 -21.02 2.75
N ASP A 39 -0.85 -22.19 2.24
CA ASP A 39 -1.51 -23.27 2.99
C ASP A 39 -2.71 -22.77 3.82
N ASP A 40 -2.71 -23.01 5.13
CA ASP A 40 -3.75 -22.62 6.07
C ASP A 40 -3.79 -21.12 6.41
N GLY A 41 -2.85 -20.32 5.86
CA GLY A 41 -2.78 -18.88 6.08
C GLY A 41 -2.35 -18.49 7.50
N THR A 42 -1.81 -19.41 8.30
CA THR A 42 -1.37 -19.17 9.68
C THR A 42 -0.37 -18.03 9.79
N THR A 43 0.58 -17.93 8.86
CA THR A 43 1.59 -16.85 8.85
C THR A 43 0.96 -15.47 8.65
N ILE A 44 -0.04 -15.33 7.77
CA ILE A 44 -0.74 -14.05 7.59
C ILE A 44 -1.43 -13.62 8.89
N GLN A 45 -2.13 -14.56 9.54
CA GLN A 45 -2.79 -14.31 10.82
C GLN A 45 -1.78 -13.99 11.93
N HIS A 46 -0.64 -14.68 11.93
CA HIS A 46 0.42 -14.43 12.89
C HIS A 46 0.99 -13.01 12.75
N ASN A 47 1.27 -12.56 11.53
CA ASN A 47 1.83 -11.22 11.27
C ASN A 47 0.94 -10.11 11.83
N LEU A 48 -0.39 -10.22 11.66
CA LEU A 48 -1.35 -9.27 12.22
C LEU A 48 -1.35 -9.31 13.76
N ARG A 49 -1.47 -10.51 14.34
CA ARG A 49 -1.49 -10.71 15.80
C ARG A 49 -0.19 -10.30 16.48
N ALA A 50 0.94 -10.32 15.77
CA ALA A 50 2.21 -9.88 16.32
C ALA A 50 2.18 -8.39 16.68
N LEU A 51 1.52 -7.55 15.87
CA LEU A 51 1.36 -6.12 16.14
C LEU A 51 0.47 -5.87 17.37
N ASP A 52 -0.57 -6.68 17.57
CA ASP A 52 -1.47 -6.60 18.74
C ASP A 52 -0.77 -6.88 20.07
N ARG A 53 0.45 -7.43 20.06
CA ARG A 53 1.25 -7.67 21.26
C ARG A 53 2.06 -6.45 21.67
N LEU A 54 2.25 -5.48 20.76
CA LEU A 54 2.99 -4.27 21.03
C LEU A 54 2.13 -3.30 21.84
N ARG A 55 2.74 -2.59 22.79
CA ARG A 55 2.11 -1.54 23.59
C ARG A 55 2.94 -0.28 23.47
N MET A 56 2.28 0.84 23.18
CA MET A 56 2.93 2.14 23.22
C MET A 56 2.88 2.67 24.66
N VAL A 57 4.02 3.14 25.17
CA VAL A 57 4.09 3.88 26.45
C VAL A 57 4.10 5.37 26.11
N PRO A 58 2.96 6.08 26.24
CA PRO A 58 2.88 7.49 25.86
C PRO A 58 3.74 8.34 26.79
N ARG A 59 4.43 9.34 26.22
CA ARG A 59 5.17 10.35 26.98
C ARG A 59 4.29 11.60 27.14
N VAL A 60 3.91 11.90 28.37
CA VAL A 60 3.02 13.02 28.70
C VAL A 60 3.79 14.34 28.90
N LEU A 61 3.06 15.45 28.92
CA LEU A 61 3.60 16.81 29.12
C LEU A 61 4.68 17.18 28.09
N ARG A 62 4.51 16.73 26.85
CA ARG A 62 5.33 17.12 25.70
C ARG A 62 4.52 18.04 24.79
N ASP A 63 5.14 19.10 24.32
CA ASP A 63 4.56 19.91 23.25
C ASP A 63 4.54 19.07 21.96
N VAL A 64 3.33 18.79 21.48
CA VAL A 64 3.05 18.06 20.24
C VAL A 64 2.27 18.92 19.25
N SER A 65 2.28 20.24 19.43
CA SER A 65 1.66 21.19 18.50
C SER A 65 2.22 21.09 17.07
N ALA A 66 3.45 20.59 16.93
CA ALA A 66 4.05 20.19 15.67
C ALA A 66 4.67 18.79 15.79
N CYS A 67 4.27 17.87 14.92
CA CYS A 67 4.86 16.54 14.79
C CYS A 67 5.21 16.27 13.33
N SER A 68 6.33 15.58 13.10
CA SER A 68 6.79 15.19 11.77
C SER A 68 6.93 13.67 11.70
N GLN A 69 6.44 13.10 10.60
CA GLN A 69 6.67 11.70 10.22
C GLN A 69 7.81 11.55 9.20
N GLN A 70 8.49 12.65 8.86
CA GLN A 70 9.51 12.64 7.84
C GLN A 70 10.67 11.71 8.21
N VAL A 71 11.16 10.96 7.22
CA VAL A 71 12.30 10.05 7.36
C VAL A 71 13.23 10.20 6.17
N THR A 72 14.53 9.99 6.38
CA THR A 72 15.50 9.90 5.29
C THR A 72 15.96 8.46 5.14
N LEU A 73 15.75 7.87 3.96
CA LEU A 73 16.16 6.52 3.60
C LEU A 73 17.04 6.58 2.34
N PHE A 74 18.21 5.94 2.37
CA PHE A 74 19.16 5.90 1.24
C PHE A 74 19.49 7.28 0.64
N GLY A 75 19.62 8.31 1.50
CA GLY A 75 19.93 9.67 1.08
C GLY A 75 18.74 10.47 0.52
N GLN A 76 17.52 9.92 0.53
CA GLN A 76 16.30 10.60 0.08
C GLN A 76 15.33 10.81 1.25
N SER A 77 14.67 11.98 1.29
CA SER A 77 13.69 12.30 2.32
C SER A 77 12.25 11.99 1.86
N PHE A 78 11.52 11.25 2.69
CA PHE A 78 10.13 10.86 2.49
C PHE A 78 9.25 11.44 3.59
N ALA A 79 7.98 11.69 3.28
CA ALA A 79 7.05 12.36 4.19
C ALA A 79 6.56 11.48 5.35
N SER A 80 6.66 10.15 5.23
CA SER A 80 6.14 9.20 6.22
C SER A 80 6.95 7.90 6.21
N PRO A 81 7.05 7.15 7.34
CA PRO A 81 7.92 5.97 7.47
C PRO A 81 7.23 4.68 7.01
N PHE A 82 6.56 4.71 5.87
CA PHE A 82 5.98 3.54 5.22
C PHE A 82 6.07 3.69 3.71
N MET A 83 5.82 2.60 2.99
CA MET A 83 5.92 2.53 1.54
C MET A 83 4.84 1.62 0.96
N ILE A 84 4.63 1.72 -0.35
CA ILE A 84 3.84 0.72 -1.08
C ILE A 84 4.79 -0.44 -1.44
N ALA A 85 4.48 -1.62 -0.90
CA ALA A 85 5.22 -2.85 -1.13
C ALA A 85 5.06 -3.35 -2.57
N PRO A 86 6.04 -4.11 -3.11
CA PRO A 86 5.94 -4.65 -4.46
C PRO A 86 4.86 -5.73 -4.52
N MET A 87 3.89 -5.54 -5.44
CA MET A 87 2.85 -6.53 -5.72
C MET A 87 3.03 -7.05 -7.14
N GLY A 88 3.12 -8.37 -7.28
CA GLY A 88 3.23 -9.01 -8.59
C GLY A 88 1.91 -8.93 -9.34
N ALA A 89 1.99 -8.79 -10.67
CA ALA A 89 0.84 -8.82 -11.56
C ALA A 89 -0.34 -7.88 -11.17
N SER A 90 -0.08 -6.72 -10.53
CA SER A 90 -1.14 -5.81 -10.06
C SER A 90 -2.16 -5.42 -11.14
N ALA A 91 -1.73 -5.39 -12.42
CA ALA A 91 -2.59 -5.10 -13.56
C ALA A 91 -3.80 -6.05 -13.70
N ILE A 92 -3.74 -7.26 -13.12
CA ILE A 92 -4.89 -8.19 -13.08
C ILE A 92 -5.96 -7.73 -12.09
N VAL A 93 -5.58 -7.00 -11.03
CA VAL A 93 -6.50 -6.43 -10.04
C VAL A 93 -7.17 -5.18 -10.61
N GLY A 94 -6.42 -4.39 -11.37
CA GLY A 94 -6.94 -3.28 -12.15
C GLY A 94 -5.94 -2.87 -13.21
N HIS A 95 -6.43 -2.62 -14.44
CA HIS A 95 -5.60 -2.41 -15.63
C HIS A 95 -4.40 -1.46 -15.46
N ASP A 96 -4.57 -0.37 -14.68
CA ASP A 96 -3.54 0.66 -14.45
C ASP A 96 -3.05 0.69 -12.99
N ALA A 97 -3.12 -0.45 -12.27
CA ALA A 97 -2.88 -0.49 -10.83
C ALA A 97 -1.46 -0.04 -10.45
N ASP A 98 -0.42 -0.49 -11.16
CA ASP A 98 0.97 -0.14 -10.84
C ASP A 98 1.21 1.37 -11.00
N ASN A 99 0.76 1.98 -12.10
CA ASN A 99 0.88 3.44 -12.26
C ASN A 99 0.01 4.20 -11.27
N ALA A 100 -1.20 3.71 -10.95
CA ALA A 100 -2.06 4.34 -9.96
C ALA A 100 -1.39 4.40 -8.59
N MET A 101 -0.76 3.31 -8.17
CA MET A 101 0.03 3.25 -6.94
C MET A 101 1.28 4.14 -7.02
N ALA A 102 2.02 4.11 -8.13
CA ALA A 102 3.20 4.95 -8.31
C ALA A 102 2.86 6.45 -8.23
N ARG A 103 1.78 6.89 -8.89
CA ARG A 103 1.29 8.27 -8.83
C ARG A 103 0.84 8.65 -7.41
N ALA A 104 0.11 7.76 -6.72
CA ALA A 104 -0.33 7.98 -5.35
C ALA A 104 0.86 8.11 -4.40
N ALA A 105 1.84 7.20 -4.49
CA ALA A 105 3.05 7.24 -3.68
C ALA A 105 3.87 8.50 -3.92
N ARG A 106 4.06 8.90 -5.19
CA ARG A 106 4.73 10.15 -5.54
C ARG A 106 4.02 11.37 -4.97
N SER A 107 2.70 11.43 -5.09
CA SER A 107 1.89 12.52 -4.53
C SER A 107 1.99 12.58 -3.00
N ALA A 108 2.03 11.43 -2.34
CA ALA A 108 2.19 11.32 -0.89
C ALA A 108 3.64 11.48 -0.43
N ARG A 109 4.62 11.51 -1.34
CA ARG A 109 6.06 11.51 -1.08
C ARG A 109 6.49 10.34 -0.18
N ILE A 110 5.99 9.15 -0.48
CA ILE A 110 6.40 7.88 0.16
C ILE A 110 7.05 6.97 -0.89
N PRO A 111 7.92 6.02 -0.50
CA PRO A 111 8.51 5.10 -1.47
C PRO A 111 7.46 4.22 -2.14
N TYR A 112 7.70 3.92 -3.42
CA TYR A 112 7.01 2.88 -4.19
C TYR A 112 8.05 1.87 -4.66
N ILE A 113 7.75 0.58 -4.50
CA ILE A 113 8.60 -0.49 -4.99
C ILE A 113 7.88 -1.21 -6.12
N LEU A 114 8.45 -1.19 -7.32
CA LEU A 114 7.96 -1.99 -8.44
C LEU A 114 8.42 -3.45 -8.28
N SER A 115 7.49 -4.39 -8.45
CA SER A 115 7.82 -5.82 -8.51
C SER A 115 8.52 -6.17 -9.82
N ALA A 116 9.53 -7.04 -9.81
CA ALA A 116 10.06 -7.64 -11.03
C ALA A 116 9.04 -8.52 -11.78
N ASN A 117 7.94 -8.93 -11.11
CA ASN A 117 6.80 -9.64 -11.71
C ASN A 117 5.65 -8.68 -12.08
N ALA A 118 5.93 -7.38 -12.27
CA ALA A 118 4.95 -6.43 -12.77
C ALA A 118 4.62 -6.72 -14.25
N ILE A 119 3.38 -6.46 -14.64
CA ILE A 119 2.94 -6.50 -16.05
C ILE A 119 3.21 -5.15 -16.73
N THR A 120 3.23 -4.07 -15.94
CA THR A 120 3.51 -2.72 -16.41
C THR A 120 5.02 -2.53 -16.68
N PRO A 121 5.43 -2.00 -17.83
CA PRO A 121 6.84 -1.76 -18.13
C PRO A 121 7.52 -0.84 -17.11
N ILE A 122 8.76 -1.15 -16.73
CA ILE A 122 9.53 -0.35 -15.75
C ILE A 122 9.75 1.09 -16.24
N GLU A 123 9.92 1.29 -17.55
CA GLU A 123 10.10 2.60 -18.16
C GLU A 123 8.85 3.46 -18.03
N GLU A 124 7.66 2.86 -18.02
CA GLU A 124 6.40 3.56 -17.81
C GLU A 124 6.28 4.02 -16.36
N ILE A 125 6.58 3.13 -15.43
CA ILE A 125 6.63 3.44 -14.00
C ILE A 125 7.66 4.52 -13.70
N GLY A 126 8.83 4.47 -14.34
CA GLY A 126 9.87 5.49 -14.22
C GLY A 126 9.42 6.89 -14.66
N ARG A 127 8.43 7.01 -15.56
CA ARG A 127 7.80 8.29 -15.90
C ARG A 127 6.81 8.76 -14.83
N ALA A 128 6.03 7.83 -14.26
CA ALA A 128 5.06 8.14 -13.21
C ALA A 128 5.73 8.50 -11.88
N TYR A 129 6.79 7.76 -11.52
CA TYR A 129 7.60 7.96 -10.33
C TYR A 129 9.10 7.75 -10.64
N PRO A 130 9.80 8.81 -11.11
CA PRO A 130 11.24 8.79 -11.25
C PRO A 130 11.93 8.49 -9.91
N GLY A 131 12.81 7.49 -9.88
CA GLY A 131 13.53 7.08 -8.67
C GLY A 131 12.75 6.13 -7.75
N CYS A 132 11.64 5.55 -8.20
CA CYS A 132 11.02 4.43 -7.49
C CYS A 132 12.01 3.28 -7.32
N TRP A 133 11.80 2.47 -6.28
CA TRP A 133 12.65 1.31 -6.04
C TRP A 133 12.16 0.12 -6.87
N PHE A 134 13.04 -0.86 -7.06
CA PHE A 134 12.76 -2.07 -7.82
C PHE A 134 13.13 -3.29 -6.99
N ALA A 135 12.20 -4.24 -6.87
CA ALA A 135 12.43 -5.52 -6.22
C ALA A 135 12.84 -6.57 -7.26
N GLY A 136 14.14 -6.85 -7.34
CA GLY A 136 14.68 -7.97 -8.14
C GLY A 136 14.49 -9.32 -7.44
N TYR A 137 14.37 -10.39 -8.23
CA TYR A 137 14.37 -11.77 -7.77
C TYR A 137 15.70 -12.45 -8.09
#